data_AF-A0A9W9LEL5-F1
#
_entry.id   AF-A0A9W9LEL5-F1
#
_cell.length_a   1.000
_cell.length_b   1.000
_cell.length_c   1.000
_cell.angle_alpha   90.00
_cell.angle_beta   90.00
_cell.angle_gamma   90.00
#
_symmetry.space_group_name_H-M   'P 1'
#
loop_
_entity.id
_entity.type
_entity.pdbx_description
1 polymer ?
#
loop_
_entity_poly.entity_id
_entity_poly.type
_entity_poly.pdbx_seq_one_letter_code
_entity_poly.pdbx_strand_id
1 'polypeptide(L)'
;MAEASKDSASYFATAILPLYHGPLVKINIKPSNHEYTISKRLLCEESPVFSAMFEGQFKESQEMIADLEEMEGVISVRSVQTLIQWLYLRVVNFHIEDPGEHITAAMELVRLADKYNIAGLETKMAQYIKEIIIANPHPEANDLLPPVNPNTYWIDREHIISATYLRREHPVRQTLAAASVAGYLRSHDYKFSEETQEYPSFGADLLLEVGSALDRPRSMPAGNFEDPISGKILELDRGSPDLL
;
A
#
# COMPACT_ATOMS: atom_id res chain seq x y z
N MET A 1 -2.87 22.33 32.38
CA MET A 1 -1.73 22.12 31.46
C MET A 1 -2.32 21.92 30.08
N ALA A 2 -2.02 22.80 29.13
CA ALA A 2 -2.47 22.62 27.75
C ALA A 2 -1.67 21.46 27.13
N GLU A 3 -2.35 20.47 26.55
CA GLU A 3 -1.70 19.45 25.72
C GLU A 3 -0.96 20.14 24.59
N ALA A 4 0.36 19.92 24.51
CA ALA A 4 1.16 20.44 23.43
C ALA A 4 0.67 19.81 22.11
N SER A 5 0.44 20.65 21.09
CA SER A 5 0.17 20.16 19.75
C SER A 5 1.25 19.16 19.34
N LYS A 6 0.86 18.04 18.72
CA LYS A 6 1.77 16.99 18.22
C LYS A 6 2.84 17.54 17.26
N ASP A 7 2.57 18.69 16.64
CA ASP A 7 3.48 19.35 15.70
C ASP A 7 4.37 20.43 16.34
N SER A 8 4.30 20.59 17.66
CA SER A 8 5.10 21.60 18.36
C SER A 8 6.54 21.14 18.60
N ALA A 9 7.48 22.07 18.53
CA ALA A 9 8.88 21.83 18.91
C ALA A 9 9.01 21.30 20.35
N SER A 10 8.11 21.72 21.25
CA SER A 10 8.05 21.21 22.62
C SER A 10 7.69 19.73 22.64
N TYR A 11 6.65 19.30 21.92
CA TYR A 11 6.26 17.89 21.84
C TYR A 11 7.38 17.04 21.25
N PHE A 12 8.04 17.53 20.19
CA PHE A 12 9.20 16.85 19.62
C PHE A 12 10.31 16.65 20.68
N ALA A 13 10.72 17.71 21.38
CA ALA A 13 11.81 17.64 22.36
C ALA A 13 11.47 16.73 23.55
N THR A 14 10.21 16.67 23.99
CA THR A 14 9.82 15.93 25.20
C THR A 14 9.33 14.51 24.95
N ALA A 15 8.67 14.25 23.81
CA ALA A 15 8.04 12.97 23.52
C ALA A 15 8.79 12.18 22.43
N ILE A 16 9.29 12.85 21.38
CA ILE A 16 9.87 12.18 20.20
C ILE A 16 11.39 12.03 20.31
N LEU A 17 12.11 13.08 20.70
CA LEU A 17 13.57 13.04 20.84
C LEU A 17 14.07 11.91 21.78
N PRO A 18 13.44 11.63 22.93
CA PRO A 18 13.84 10.51 23.79
C PRO A 18 13.72 9.12 23.15
N LEU A 19 13.00 8.97 22.03
CA LEU A 19 12.88 7.70 21.30
C LEU A 19 14.12 7.40 20.46
N TYR A 20 14.87 8.44 20.06
CA TYR A 20 16.15 8.27 19.36
C TYR A 20 17.29 7.91 20.32
N HIS A 21 17.06 8.09 21.63
CA HIS A 21 18.04 7.83 22.68
C HIS A 21 17.63 6.59 23.49
N GLY A 22 18.41 5.52 23.43
CA GLY A 22 18.09 4.31 24.17
C GLY A 22 18.94 3.11 23.79
N PRO A 23 18.62 1.93 24.35
CA PRO A 23 19.25 0.69 23.92
C PRO A 23 18.96 0.47 22.43
N LEU A 24 19.99 0.02 21.72
CA LEU A 24 19.90 -0.34 20.32
C LEU A 24 19.65 -1.84 20.20
N VAL A 25 18.86 -2.23 19.20
CA VAL A 25 18.66 -3.61 18.79
C VAL A 25 19.22 -3.81 17.39
N LYS A 26 19.62 -5.04 17.08
CA LYS A 26 20.03 -5.45 15.74
C LYS A 26 18.92 -6.20 15.05
N ILE A 27 18.64 -5.85 13.80
CA ILE A 27 17.75 -6.58 12.91
C ILE A 27 18.60 -7.20 11.81
N ASN A 28 18.62 -8.52 11.76
CA ASN A 28 19.31 -9.29 10.74
C ASN A 28 18.30 -9.84 9.74
N ILE A 29 18.58 -9.71 8.46
CA ILE A 29 17.76 -10.30 7.41
C ILE A 29 18.45 -11.56 6.92
N LYS A 30 17.74 -12.70 6.96
CA LYS A 30 18.26 -14.02 6.57
C LYS A 30 17.56 -14.52 5.30
N PRO A 31 18.29 -15.10 4.33
CA PRO A 31 19.71 -15.46 4.35
C PRO A 31 20.68 -14.37 3.86
N SER A 32 20.21 -13.20 3.42
CA SER A 32 21.09 -12.16 2.83
C SER A 32 22.13 -11.57 3.78
N ASN A 33 22.01 -11.81 5.09
CA ASN A 33 22.93 -11.37 6.15
C ASN A 33 23.14 -9.84 6.21
N HIS A 34 22.12 -9.07 5.85
CA HIS A 34 22.10 -7.63 6.11
C HIS A 34 21.76 -7.37 7.58
N GLU A 35 22.56 -6.55 8.26
CA GLU A 35 22.37 -6.16 9.66
C GLU A 35 22.08 -4.67 9.76
N TYR A 36 21.05 -4.30 10.52
CA TYR A 36 20.73 -2.92 10.85
C TYR A 36 20.67 -2.73 12.35
N THR A 37 21.22 -1.62 12.83
CA THR A 37 21.13 -1.21 14.24
C THR A 37 20.11 -0.08 14.39
N ILE A 38 19.09 -0.29 15.23
CA ILE A 38 17.91 0.57 15.33
C ILE A 38 17.60 0.85 16.81
N SER A 39 17.02 2.01 17.12
CA SER A 39 16.50 2.29 18.47
C SER A 39 15.40 1.29 18.85
N LYS A 40 15.61 0.57 19.96
CA LYS A 40 14.62 -0.37 20.50
C LYS A 40 13.29 0.32 20.78
N ARG A 41 13.35 1.50 21.43
CA ARG A 41 12.15 2.24 21.84
C ARG A 41 11.30 2.61 20.65
N LEU A 42 11.93 3.16 19.63
CA LEU A 42 11.25 3.60 18.43
C LEU A 42 10.58 2.42 17.71
N LEU A 43 11.26 1.27 17.63
CA LEU A 43 10.71 0.07 17.02
C LEU A 43 9.54 -0.52 17.85
N CYS A 44 9.68 -0.58 19.17
CA CYS A 44 8.66 -1.17 20.06
C CYS A 44 7.42 -0.29 20.21
N GLU A 45 7.56 1.03 20.15
CA GLU A 45 6.42 1.96 20.20
C GLU A 45 5.52 1.82 18.97
N GLU A 46 6.12 1.55 17.81
CA GLU A 46 5.41 1.45 16.54
C GLU A 46 4.90 0.03 16.22
N SER A 47 5.41 -0.98 16.93
CA SER A 47 5.07 -2.38 16.68
C SER A 47 4.85 -3.14 17.99
N PRO A 48 3.59 -3.54 18.28
CA PRO A 48 3.30 -4.44 19.40
C PRO A 48 4.03 -5.78 19.29
N VAL A 49 4.30 -6.25 18.07
CA VAL A 49 5.05 -7.49 17.83
C VAL A 49 6.52 -7.32 18.25
N PHE A 50 7.18 -6.24 17.87
CA PHE A 50 8.55 -5.97 18.31
C PHE A 50 8.63 -5.63 19.80
N SER A 51 7.64 -4.95 20.37
CA SER A 51 7.55 -4.76 21.83
C SER A 51 7.49 -6.12 22.54
N ALA A 52 6.61 -7.04 22.13
CA ALA A 52 6.55 -8.38 22.70
C ALA A 52 7.89 -9.14 22.55
N MET A 53 8.55 -9.00 21.39
CA MET A 53 9.83 -9.65 21.09
C MET A 53 10.99 -9.15 21.98
N PHE A 54 11.16 -7.84 22.11
CA PHE A 54 12.31 -7.25 22.80
C PHE A 54 12.06 -6.90 24.27
N GLU A 55 10.81 -6.78 24.71
CA GLU A 55 10.45 -6.48 26.11
C GLU A 55 9.88 -7.69 26.85
N GLY A 56 9.58 -8.77 26.11
CA GLY A 56 9.19 -10.06 26.68
C GLY A 56 10.37 -10.87 27.22
N GLN A 57 10.15 -12.17 27.39
CA GLN A 57 11.16 -13.11 27.90
C GLN A 57 11.78 -13.98 26.80
N PHE A 58 11.77 -13.50 25.55
CA PHE A 58 12.30 -14.22 24.41
C PHE A 58 13.82 -14.06 24.29
N LYS A 59 14.46 -14.89 23.45
CA LYS A 59 15.91 -14.85 23.21
C LYS A 59 16.34 -13.48 22.68
N GLU A 60 15.50 -12.89 21.83
CA GLU A 60 15.67 -11.58 21.21
C GLU A 60 15.78 -10.46 22.26
N SER A 61 15.06 -10.56 23.38
CA SER A 61 15.16 -9.60 24.48
C SER A 61 16.49 -9.66 25.22
N GLN A 62 17.12 -10.84 25.29
CA GLN A 62 18.38 -11.06 25.98
C GLN A 62 19.56 -10.69 25.09
N GLU A 63 19.50 -11.06 23.81
CA GLU A 63 20.55 -10.80 22.85
C GLU A 63 20.47 -9.40 22.23
N MET A 64 19.30 -8.76 22.28
CA MET A 64 18.98 -7.52 21.56
C MET A 64 19.16 -7.68 20.04
N ILE A 65 18.87 -8.87 19.53
CA ILE A 65 18.98 -9.24 18.11
C ILE A 65 17.68 -9.91 17.70
N ALA A 66 17.13 -9.53 16.55
CA ALA A 66 16.08 -10.30 15.88
C ALA A 66 16.54 -10.71 14.48
N ASP A 67 16.40 -12.00 14.18
CA ASP A 67 16.60 -12.55 12.86
C ASP A 67 15.24 -12.58 12.13
N LEU A 68 15.12 -11.84 11.03
CA LEU A 68 13.95 -11.83 10.16
C LEU A 68 14.26 -12.67 8.93
N GLU A 69 13.44 -13.68 8.67
CA GLU A 69 13.55 -14.50 7.47
C GLU A 69 12.95 -13.77 6.27
N GLU A 70 13.70 -13.70 5.18
CA GLU A 70 13.22 -13.19 3.90
C GLU A 70 11.98 -13.95 3.49
N MET A 71 10.99 -13.18 3.06
CA MET A 71 9.67 -13.66 2.72
C MET A 71 9.23 -12.89 1.50
N GLU A 72 9.04 -13.60 0.40
CA GLU A 72 8.65 -13.01 -0.88
C GLU A 72 7.43 -12.10 -0.73
N GLY A 73 7.53 -10.87 -1.24
CA GLY A 73 6.48 -9.85 -1.16
C GLY A 73 6.21 -9.30 0.24
N VAL A 74 7.01 -9.64 1.26
CA VAL A 74 6.80 -9.21 2.66
C VAL A 74 8.08 -8.72 3.33
N ILE A 75 9.10 -9.57 3.45
CA ILE A 75 10.36 -9.25 4.12
C ILE A 75 11.47 -9.30 3.08
N SER A 76 12.06 -8.13 2.84
CA SER A 76 13.15 -7.90 1.89
C SER A 76 14.11 -6.88 2.50
N VAL A 77 15.33 -6.80 1.97
CA VAL A 77 16.29 -5.75 2.37
C VAL A 77 15.67 -4.36 2.21
N ARG A 78 14.99 -4.09 1.09
CA ARG A 78 14.39 -2.78 0.83
C ARG A 78 13.21 -2.46 1.75
N SER A 79 12.34 -3.42 2.07
CA SER A 79 11.16 -3.17 2.90
C SER A 79 11.58 -2.83 4.33
N VAL A 80 12.60 -3.52 4.85
CA VAL A 80 13.18 -3.21 6.16
C VAL A 80 13.89 -1.86 6.16
N GLN A 81 14.71 -1.56 5.14
CA GLN A 81 15.35 -0.23 5.01
C GLN A 81 14.32 0.89 4.95
N THR A 82 13.23 0.68 4.21
CA THR A 82 12.16 1.67 4.07
C THR A 82 11.37 1.82 5.37
N LEU A 83 11.12 0.72 6.08
CA LEU A 83 10.53 0.78 7.42
C LEU A 83 11.43 1.61 8.36
N ILE A 84 12.74 1.37 8.38
CA ILE A 84 13.69 2.15 9.17
C ILE A 84 13.63 3.64 8.81
N GLN A 85 13.58 3.97 7.51
CA GLN A 85 13.44 5.35 7.05
C GLN A 85 12.13 5.97 7.57
N TRP A 86 11.01 5.27 7.46
CA TRP A 86 9.72 5.76 7.95
C TRP A 86 9.71 5.92 9.46
N LEU A 87 10.27 4.96 10.19
CA LEU A 87 10.41 4.99 11.63
C LEU A 87 11.14 6.25 12.11
N TYR A 88 12.22 6.64 11.45
CA TYR A 88 13.03 7.79 11.86
C TYR A 88 12.58 9.13 11.29
N LEU A 89 12.12 9.15 10.04
CA LEU A 89 11.85 10.38 9.28
C LEU A 89 10.37 10.61 9.01
N ARG A 90 9.52 9.60 9.24
CA ARG A 90 8.09 9.57 8.85
C ARG A 90 7.88 9.84 7.36
N VAL A 91 8.88 9.55 6.54
CA VAL A 91 8.89 9.68 5.08
C VAL A 91 9.22 8.32 4.47
N VAL A 92 8.65 8.04 3.29
CA VAL A 92 8.94 6.85 2.49
C VAL A 92 9.45 7.34 1.14
N ASN A 93 10.65 6.91 0.76
CA ASN A 93 11.24 7.18 -0.55
C ASN A 93 12.06 5.97 -1.00
N PHE A 94 11.56 5.27 -2.01
CA PHE A 94 12.17 4.07 -2.54
C PHE A 94 13.34 4.32 -3.52
N HIS A 95 13.50 5.54 -4.07
CA HIS A 95 14.50 5.85 -5.11
C HIS A 95 14.47 4.86 -6.30
N ILE A 96 13.27 4.55 -6.76
CA ILE A 96 13.01 3.67 -7.91
C ILE A 96 12.62 4.56 -9.10
N GLU A 97 12.88 4.11 -10.33
CA GLU A 97 12.43 4.81 -11.54
C GLU A 97 11.19 4.13 -12.15
N ASP A 98 11.11 2.80 -12.08
CA ASP A 98 10.03 2.02 -12.66
C ASP A 98 8.72 2.14 -11.83
N PRO A 99 7.60 2.59 -12.43
CA PRO A 99 6.34 2.76 -11.71
C PRO A 99 5.73 1.45 -11.19
N GLY A 100 5.91 0.33 -11.89
CA GLY A 100 5.45 -0.97 -11.42
C GLY A 100 6.21 -1.37 -10.16
N GLU A 101 7.52 -1.21 -10.18
CA GLU A 101 8.40 -1.54 -9.05
C GLU A 101 8.19 -0.61 -7.84
N HIS A 102 7.73 0.63 -8.05
CA HIS A 102 7.22 1.48 -6.97
C HIS A 102 6.02 0.87 -6.25
N ILE A 103 5.08 0.29 -7.01
CA ILE A 103 3.90 -0.38 -6.44
C ILE A 103 4.34 -1.66 -5.71
N THR A 104 5.24 -2.46 -6.30
CA THR A 104 5.86 -3.63 -5.65
C THR A 104 6.47 -3.26 -4.29
N ALA A 105 7.31 -2.22 -4.26
CA ALA A 105 8.00 -1.82 -3.04
C ALA A 105 7.03 -1.27 -1.96
N ALA A 106 5.99 -0.54 -2.38
CA ALA A 106 4.92 -0.11 -1.48
C ALA A 106 4.15 -1.30 -0.91
N MET A 107 3.83 -2.31 -1.73
CA MET A 107 3.17 -3.54 -1.30
C MET A 107 4.02 -4.30 -0.28
N GLU A 108 5.32 -4.50 -0.54
CA GLU A 108 6.23 -5.16 0.41
C GLU A 108 6.25 -4.43 1.76
N LEU A 109 6.36 -3.10 1.77
CA LEU A 109 6.37 -2.32 3.01
C LEU A 109 5.06 -2.48 3.81
N VAL A 110 3.90 -2.47 3.13
CA VAL A 110 2.60 -2.61 3.79
C VAL A 110 2.40 -4.02 4.33
N ARG A 111 2.85 -5.04 3.58
CA ARG A 111 2.81 -6.44 4.02
C ARG A 111 3.72 -6.66 5.22
N LEU A 112 4.92 -6.06 5.22
CA LEU A 112 5.81 -6.03 6.38
C LEU A 112 5.13 -5.37 7.58
N ALA A 113 4.52 -4.21 7.37
CA ALA A 113 3.83 -3.47 8.42
C ALA A 113 2.69 -4.28 9.03
N ASP A 114 1.85 -4.93 8.21
CA ASP A 114 0.75 -5.79 8.66
C ASP A 114 1.30 -7.00 9.47
N LYS A 115 2.37 -7.64 8.99
CA LYS A 115 3.02 -8.76 9.69
C LYS A 115 3.52 -8.39 11.09
N TYR A 116 4.04 -7.19 11.27
CA TYR A 116 4.55 -6.68 12.55
C TYR A 116 3.55 -5.73 13.27
N ASN A 117 2.31 -5.67 12.79
CA ASN A 117 1.24 -4.83 13.34
C ASN A 117 1.64 -3.35 13.51
N ILE A 118 2.28 -2.78 12.49
CA ILE A 118 2.71 -1.39 12.43
C ILE A 118 1.60 -0.57 11.76
N ALA A 119 1.01 0.36 12.50
CA ALA A 119 -0.07 1.20 12.01
C ALA A 119 0.44 2.50 11.37
N GLY A 120 -0.40 3.14 10.56
CA GLY A 120 -0.15 4.46 10.00
C GLY A 120 0.52 4.46 8.62
N LEU A 121 0.91 3.28 8.12
CA LEU A 121 1.41 3.11 6.76
C LEU A 121 0.29 2.84 5.74
N GLU A 122 -0.87 2.35 6.17
CA GLU A 122 -1.89 1.83 5.27
C GLU A 122 -2.46 2.91 4.33
N THR A 123 -2.92 4.01 4.90
CA THR A 123 -3.49 5.13 4.13
C THR A 123 -2.40 5.84 3.33
N LYS A 124 -1.20 5.98 3.92
CA LYS A 124 -0.07 6.64 3.26
C LYS A 124 0.38 5.88 2.01
N MET A 125 0.48 4.55 2.08
CA MET A 125 0.88 3.72 0.96
C MET A 125 -0.25 3.58 -0.07
N ALA A 126 -1.50 3.56 0.35
CA ALA A 126 -2.65 3.62 -0.57
C ALA A 126 -2.65 4.91 -1.40
N GLN A 127 -2.40 6.06 -0.75
CA GLN A 127 -2.26 7.34 -1.43
C GLN A 127 -1.03 7.38 -2.33
N TYR A 128 0.10 6.86 -1.87
CA TYR A 128 1.32 6.76 -2.66
C TYR A 128 1.11 5.95 -3.95
N ILE A 129 0.49 4.77 -3.86
CA ILE A 129 0.16 3.94 -5.04
C ILE A 129 -0.78 4.69 -5.98
N LYS A 130 -1.81 5.36 -5.45
CA LYS A 130 -2.73 6.19 -6.23
C LYS A 130 -1.98 7.28 -7.02
N GLU A 131 -1.04 7.97 -6.37
CA GLU A 131 -0.22 9.01 -7.01
C GLU A 131 0.67 8.46 -8.11
N ILE A 132 1.28 7.28 -7.90
CA ILE A 132 2.08 6.61 -8.94
C ILE A 132 1.22 6.27 -10.17
N ILE A 133 0.00 5.76 -9.97
CA ILE A 133 -0.93 5.44 -11.06
C ILE A 133 -1.30 6.72 -11.84
N ILE A 134 -1.64 7.81 -11.13
CA ILE A 134 -2.02 9.08 -11.77
C ILE A 134 -0.85 9.70 -12.54
N ALA A 135 0.36 9.65 -11.97
CA ALA A 135 1.56 10.23 -12.57
C ALA A 135 2.05 9.46 -13.80
N ASN A 136 1.69 8.17 -13.91
CA ASN A 136 2.17 7.28 -14.97
C ASN A 136 0.97 6.64 -15.71
N PRO A 137 0.21 7.43 -16.49
CA PRO A 137 -0.96 6.91 -17.20
C PRO A 137 -0.56 5.86 -18.24
N HIS A 138 -1.54 5.08 -18.69
CA HIS A 138 -1.36 4.12 -19.79
C HIS A 138 -0.65 4.78 -21.01
N PRO A 139 0.33 4.14 -21.67
CA PRO A 139 1.08 4.74 -22.78
C PRO A 139 0.21 5.22 -23.95
N GLU A 140 -0.90 4.51 -24.19
CA GLU A 140 -1.89 4.85 -25.21
C GLU A 140 -3.01 5.79 -24.69
N ALA A 141 -2.82 6.42 -23.54
CA ALA A 141 -3.80 7.35 -22.99
C ALA A 141 -4.02 8.55 -23.92
N ASN A 142 -5.25 8.70 -24.40
CA ASN A 142 -5.71 9.85 -25.17
C ASN A 142 -6.98 10.41 -24.50
N ASP A 143 -7.07 11.74 -24.37
CA ASP A 143 -8.23 12.40 -23.78
C ASP A 143 -9.52 12.21 -24.63
N LEU A 144 -9.40 11.95 -25.93
CA LEU A 144 -10.55 11.70 -26.81
C LEU A 144 -11.10 10.28 -26.70
N LEU A 145 -10.22 9.30 -26.47
CA LEU A 145 -10.55 7.87 -26.38
C LEU A 145 -9.67 7.24 -25.30
N PRO A 146 -10.08 7.30 -24.02
CA PRO A 146 -9.32 6.71 -22.94
C PRO A 146 -9.22 5.20 -23.14
N PRO A 147 -8.05 4.57 -22.92
CA PRO A 147 -7.91 3.12 -22.99
C PRO A 147 -8.86 2.46 -21.99
N VAL A 148 -9.27 1.21 -22.26
CA VAL A 148 -10.19 0.45 -21.39
C VAL A 148 -9.66 0.38 -19.95
N ASN A 149 -8.34 0.20 -19.82
CA ASN A 149 -7.64 0.00 -18.56
C ASN A 149 -6.72 1.21 -18.23
N PRO A 150 -7.26 2.40 -17.96
CA PRO A 150 -6.45 3.62 -17.87
C PRO A 150 -5.50 3.63 -16.67
N ASN A 151 -5.85 2.90 -15.60
CA ASN A 151 -5.20 2.98 -14.29
C ASN A 151 -4.44 1.69 -13.91
N THR A 152 -4.52 0.63 -14.71
CA THR A 152 -3.96 -0.68 -14.33
C THR A 152 -2.76 -1.09 -15.17
N TYR A 153 -2.22 -0.21 -16.02
CA TYR A 153 -1.07 -0.54 -16.88
C TYR A 153 0.12 -1.06 -16.07
N TRP A 154 0.50 -0.34 -15.00
CA TRP A 154 1.61 -0.68 -14.10
C TRP A 154 1.23 -1.62 -12.94
N ILE A 155 -0.03 -2.03 -12.86
CA ILE A 155 -0.48 -3.01 -11.88
C ILE A 155 -0.42 -4.38 -12.55
N ASP A 156 0.24 -5.37 -11.96
CA ASP A 156 0.23 -6.75 -12.45
C ASP A 156 -0.62 -7.65 -11.56
N ARG A 157 -0.68 -8.92 -11.92
CA ARG A 157 -1.38 -9.96 -11.17
C ARG A 157 -0.84 -10.11 -9.74
N GLU A 158 0.46 -10.03 -9.55
CA GLU A 158 1.09 -10.22 -8.25
C GLU A 158 0.72 -9.10 -7.26
N HIS A 159 0.52 -7.87 -7.74
CA HIS A 159 -0.05 -6.80 -6.92
C HIS A 159 -1.45 -7.14 -6.39
N ILE A 160 -2.32 -7.68 -7.26
CA ILE A 160 -3.68 -8.09 -6.87
C ILE A 160 -3.62 -9.23 -5.85
N ILE A 161 -2.85 -10.27 -6.14
CA ILE A 161 -2.68 -11.43 -5.26
C ILE A 161 -2.12 -11.00 -3.91
N SER A 162 -1.05 -10.22 -3.90
CA SER A 162 -0.40 -9.73 -2.68
C SER A 162 -1.37 -8.94 -1.79
N ALA A 163 -2.26 -8.13 -2.40
CA ALA A 163 -3.26 -7.37 -1.68
C ALA A 163 -4.33 -8.25 -1.00
N THR A 164 -4.61 -9.44 -1.53
CA THR A 164 -5.59 -10.37 -0.90
C THR A 164 -5.16 -10.84 0.49
N TYR A 165 -3.87 -10.82 0.78
CA TYR A 165 -3.33 -11.19 2.09
C TYR A 165 -3.37 -10.04 3.11
N LEU A 166 -3.76 -8.84 2.70
CA LEU A 166 -4.05 -7.74 3.62
C LEU A 166 -5.45 -7.91 4.21
N ARG A 167 -5.64 -7.42 5.44
CA ARG A 167 -6.95 -7.41 6.11
C ARG A 167 -8.04 -6.78 5.24
N ARG A 168 -9.30 -7.19 5.47
CA ARG A 168 -10.45 -6.57 4.77
C ARG A 168 -10.48 -5.07 5.03
N GLU A 169 -10.98 -4.33 4.04
CA GLU A 169 -11.08 -2.86 4.09
C GLU A 169 -9.72 -2.14 4.19
N HIS A 170 -8.62 -2.85 3.94
CA HIS A 170 -7.30 -2.22 3.93
C HIS A 170 -7.24 -1.19 2.78
N PRO A 171 -6.84 0.08 3.04
CA PRO A 171 -6.83 1.16 2.03
C PRO A 171 -6.12 0.80 0.72
N VAL A 172 -4.99 0.08 0.78
CA VAL A 172 -4.27 -0.37 -0.43
C VAL A 172 -5.11 -1.33 -1.29
N ARG A 173 -5.88 -2.23 -0.68
CA ARG A 173 -6.79 -3.12 -1.43
C ARG A 173 -7.85 -2.30 -2.16
N GLN A 174 -8.43 -1.32 -1.47
CA GLN A 174 -9.41 -0.41 -2.05
C GLN A 174 -8.81 0.40 -3.19
N THR A 175 -7.58 0.91 -3.08
CA THR A 175 -6.91 1.62 -4.17
C THR A 175 -6.72 0.74 -5.41
N LEU A 176 -6.29 -0.52 -5.25
CA LEU A 176 -6.10 -1.42 -6.40
C LEU A 176 -7.44 -1.83 -7.04
N ALA A 177 -8.47 -2.04 -6.22
CA ALA A 177 -9.83 -2.27 -6.68
C ALA A 177 -10.38 -1.05 -7.43
N ALA A 178 -10.22 0.15 -6.88
CA ALA A 178 -10.60 1.41 -7.49
C ALA A 178 -9.93 1.61 -8.86
N ALA A 179 -8.64 1.29 -8.98
CA ALA A 179 -7.92 1.34 -10.25
C ALA A 179 -8.54 0.43 -11.33
N SER A 180 -9.18 -0.67 -10.92
CA SER A 180 -9.78 -1.65 -11.83
C SER A 180 -11.22 -1.31 -12.24
N VAL A 181 -11.87 -0.34 -11.57
CA VAL A 181 -13.28 0.04 -11.82
C VAL A 181 -13.52 0.44 -13.27
N ALA A 182 -12.65 1.29 -13.83
CA ALA A 182 -12.82 1.77 -15.20
C ALA A 182 -12.77 0.64 -16.22
N GLY A 183 -11.84 -0.30 -16.06
CA GLY A 183 -11.75 -1.50 -16.91
C GLY A 183 -12.99 -2.37 -16.77
N TYR A 184 -13.37 -2.70 -15.54
CA TYR A 184 -14.53 -3.55 -15.24
C TYR A 184 -15.85 -3.01 -15.83
N LEU A 185 -16.06 -1.69 -15.74
CA LEU A 185 -17.30 -1.09 -16.24
C LEU A 185 -17.35 -1.00 -17.76
N ARG A 186 -16.20 -0.99 -18.44
CA ARG A 186 -16.07 -0.74 -19.89
C ARG A 186 -15.70 -1.97 -20.73
N SER A 187 -15.33 -3.09 -20.11
CA SER A 187 -15.02 -4.31 -20.85
C SER A 187 -15.33 -5.56 -20.04
N HIS A 188 -15.85 -6.58 -20.74
CA HIS A 188 -15.99 -7.93 -20.19
C HIS A 188 -14.63 -8.62 -20.02
N ASP A 189 -13.65 -8.23 -20.84
CA ASP A 189 -12.29 -8.76 -20.83
C ASP A 189 -11.28 -7.69 -20.38
N TYR A 190 -11.60 -7.03 -19.26
CA TYR A 190 -10.66 -6.09 -18.64
C TYR A 190 -9.48 -6.85 -18.00
N LYS A 191 -8.39 -6.12 -17.71
CA LYS A 191 -7.09 -6.72 -17.36
C LYS A 191 -7.13 -7.79 -16.26
N PHE A 192 -8.02 -7.65 -15.28
CA PHE A 192 -8.08 -8.53 -14.10
C PHE A 192 -9.39 -9.33 -14.00
N SER A 193 -9.96 -9.69 -15.16
CA SER A 193 -11.19 -10.47 -15.27
C SER A 193 -11.05 -11.88 -14.67
N GLU A 194 -9.88 -12.49 -14.83
CA GLU A 194 -9.53 -13.80 -14.25
C GLU A 194 -9.33 -13.69 -12.73
N GLU A 195 -8.52 -12.74 -12.25
CA GLU A 195 -8.20 -12.57 -10.84
C GLU A 195 -9.44 -12.25 -10.00
N THR A 196 -10.42 -11.54 -10.57
CA THR A 196 -11.69 -11.28 -9.89
C THR A 196 -12.49 -12.55 -9.63
N GLN A 197 -12.32 -13.58 -10.47
CA GLN A 197 -12.95 -14.89 -10.28
C GLN A 197 -12.12 -15.78 -9.35
N GLU A 198 -10.79 -15.78 -9.52
CA GLU A 198 -9.87 -16.60 -8.73
C GLU A 198 -9.72 -16.13 -7.28
N TYR A 199 -9.85 -14.82 -7.05
CA TYR A 199 -9.67 -14.19 -5.75
C TYR A 199 -10.93 -13.41 -5.33
N PRO A 200 -11.94 -14.08 -4.75
CA PRO A 200 -13.23 -13.46 -4.40
C PRO A 200 -13.13 -12.26 -3.45
N SER A 201 -12.06 -12.18 -2.64
CA SER A 201 -11.80 -11.02 -1.79
C SER A 201 -11.49 -9.76 -2.59
N PHE A 202 -10.74 -9.88 -3.69
CA PHE A 202 -10.51 -8.78 -4.63
C PHE A 202 -11.79 -8.43 -5.38
N GLY A 203 -12.54 -9.44 -5.86
CA GLY A 203 -13.83 -9.20 -6.50
C GLY A 203 -14.83 -8.48 -5.60
N ALA A 204 -14.87 -8.80 -4.31
CA ALA A 204 -15.69 -8.09 -3.34
C ALA A 204 -15.26 -6.62 -3.17
N ASP A 205 -13.94 -6.35 -3.06
CA ASP A 205 -13.42 -4.99 -2.99
C ASP A 205 -13.77 -4.22 -4.28
N LEU A 206 -13.61 -4.82 -5.46
CA LEU A 206 -13.98 -4.23 -6.74
C LEU A 206 -15.46 -3.86 -6.82
N LEU A 207 -16.36 -4.75 -6.37
CA LEU A 207 -17.79 -4.47 -6.38
C LEU A 207 -18.17 -3.33 -5.42
N LEU A 208 -17.48 -3.18 -4.30
CA LEU A 208 -17.67 -2.04 -3.38
C LEU A 208 -17.26 -0.72 -4.05
N GLU A 209 -16.11 -0.71 -4.74
CA GLU A 209 -15.63 0.48 -5.46
C GLU A 209 -16.50 0.80 -6.69
N VAL A 210 -16.98 -0.21 -7.42
CA VAL A 210 -17.97 -0.03 -8.50
C VAL A 210 -19.27 0.56 -7.96
N GLY A 211 -19.78 0.05 -6.84
CA GLY A 211 -20.96 0.59 -6.19
C GLY A 211 -20.77 2.07 -5.84
N SER A 212 -19.63 2.42 -5.28
CA SER A 212 -19.27 3.81 -4.94
C SER A 212 -19.11 4.71 -6.18
N ALA A 213 -18.55 4.19 -7.27
CA ALA A 213 -18.41 4.93 -8.53
C ALA A 213 -19.76 5.20 -9.22
N LEU A 214 -20.74 4.30 -9.04
CA LEU A 214 -22.09 4.42 -9.62
C LEU A 214 -23.08 5.16 -8.70
N ASP A 215 -22.83 5.23 -7.39
CA ASP A 215 -23.68 5.93 -6.41
C ASP A 215 -23.45 7.44 -6.44
N ARG A 216 -23.93 8.12 -7.49
CA ARG A 216 -23.62 9.53 -7.76
C ARG A 216 -24.83 10.41 -8.09
N PRO A 217 -24.70 11.75 -7.95
CA PRO A 217 -25.83 12.68 -8.01
C PRO A 217 -26.53 12.66 -9.36
N ARG A 218 -27.86 12.88 -9.37
CA ARG A 218 -28.74 12.88 -10.56
C ARG A 218 -28.33 13.83 -11.70
N SER A 219 -27.33 14.70 -11.49
CA SER A 219 -26.88 15.71 -12.46
C SER A 219 -25.90 15.19 -13.50
N MET A 220 -25.36 13.97 -13.36
CA MET A 220 -24.51 13.39 -14.41
C MET A 220 -25.34 12.83 -15.58
N PRO A 221 -24.85 12.96 -16.83
CA PRO A 221 -25.47 12.32 -17.98
C PRO A 221 -25.64 10.82 -17.75
N ALA A 222 -26.78 10.27 -18.15
CA ALA A 222 -27.00 8.83 -18.11
C ALA A 222 -25.93 8.12 -18.95
N GLY A 223 -25.39 7.02 -18.42
CA GLY A 223 -24.32 6.28 -19.10
C GLY A 223 -22.91 6.75 -18.75
N ASN A 224 -22.69 7.63 -17.77
CA ASN A 224 -21.35 8.04 -17.34
C ASN A 224 -21.08 7.70 -15.88
N PHE A 225 -19.81 7.56 -15.53
CA PHE A 225 -19.32 7.43 -14.15
C PHE A 225 -18.04 8.26 -13.98
N GLU A 226 -17.68 8.57 -12.75
CA GLU A 226 -16.38 9.18 -12.48
C GLU A 226 -15.41 8.11 -11.99
N ASP A 227 -14.23 8.08 -12.60
CA ASP A 227 -13.16 7.17 -12.26
C ASP A 227 -12.60 7.47 -10.85
N PRO A 228 -12.61 6.50 -9.91
CA PRO A 228 -12.25 6.75 -8.51
C PRO A 228 -10.76 7.07 -8.30
N ILE A 229 -9.90 6.75 -9.27
CA ILE A 229 -8.48 7.11 -9.22
C ILE A 229 -8.27 8.54 -9.72
N SER A 230 -8.60 8.81 -10.98
CA SER A 230 -8.28 10.07 -11.64
C SER A 230 -9.31 11.19 -11.41
N GLY A 231 -10.52 10.86 -10.99
CA GLY A 231 -11.64 11.80 -10.91
C GLY A 231 -12.18 12.24 -12.28
N LYS A 232 -11.75 11.62 -13.38
CA LYS A 232 -12.25 11.92 -14.73
C LYS A 232 -13.61 11.27 -14.94
N ILE A 233 -14.49 11.94 -15.69
CA ILE A 233 -15.77 11.36 -16.14
C ILE A 233 -15.50 10.46 -17.35
N LEU A 234 -15.96 9.22 -17.29
CA LEU A 234 -15.85 8.21 -18.33
C LEU A 234 -17.23 7.70 -18.73
N GLU A 235 -17.37 7.30 -19.99
CA GLU A 235 -18.58 6.66 -20.49
C GLU A 235 -18.61 5.17 -20.11
N LEU A 236 -19.80 4.70 -19.74
CA LEU A 236 -20.15 3.29 -19.62
C LEU A 236 -20.33 2.74 -21.03
N ASP A 237 -19.22 2.35 -21.63
CA ASP A 237 -19.22 1.64 -22.90
C ASP A 237 -18.79 0.21 -22.64
N ARG A 238 -19.73 -0.69 -22.35
CA ARG A 238 -19.48 -2.12 -22.46
C ARG A 238 -19.59 -2.45 -23.93
N GLY A 239 -18.46 -2.45 -24.63
CA GLY A 239 -18.41 -2.83 -26.04
C GLY A 239 -19.31 -4.05 -26.28
N SER A 240 -20.15 -3.97 -27.31
CA SER A 240 -21.01 -5.09 -27.68
C SER A 240 -20.11 -6.32 -27.85
N PRO A 241 -20.44 -7.49 -27.28
CA PRO A 241 -19.67 -8.68 -27.59
C PRO A 241 -19.78 -8.86 -29.10
N ASP A 242 -18.65 -8.71 -29.79
CA ASP A 242 -18.59 -8.99 -31.22
C ASP A 242 -19.15 -10.40 -31.42
N LEU A 243 -20.28 -10.46 -32.15
CA LEU A 243 -20.87 -11.69 -32.63
C LEU A 243 -19.84 -12.35 -33.57
N LEU A 244 -19.02 -13.25 -33.01
CA LEU A 244 -18.25 -14.24 -33.76
C LEU A 244 -18.69 -15.64 -33.34
#